data_AF-A0A350CF86-F1
#
_entry.id   AF-A0A350CF86-F1
#
_cell.length_a   1.000
_cell.length_b   1.000
_cell.length_c   1.000
_cell.angle_alpha   90.00
_cell.angle_beta   90.00
_cell.angle_gamma   90.00
#
_symmetry.space_group_name_H-M   'P 1'
#
loop_
_entity.id
_entity.type
_entity.pdbx_description
1 polymer ?
#
loop_
_entity_poly.entity_id
_entity_poly.type
_entity_poly.pdbx_seq_one_letter_code
_entity_poly.pdbx_strand_id
1 'polypeptide(L)'
;MDVAERMCERVFMIHKGRKVLDGTLDQIRSMHPANELRLRMSAETPHLPALPEALHTEQRGQFLHCTVSDPSHSQKILQRLLACGQVEHFELLRPSLHDIFVRIALEGAQS
;
A
#
# COMPACT_ATOMS: atom_id res chain seq x y z
N MET A 1 8.23 -4.24 11.30
CA MET A 1 9.32 -5.23 11.03
C MET A 1 10.53 -4.42 10.53
N ASP A 2 10.91 -3.40 11.31
CA ASP A 2 11.59 -2.21 10.78
C ASP A 2 13.11 -2.31 10.72
N VAL A 3 13.71 -3.10 11.61
CA VAL A 3 15.18 -3.25 11.65
C VAL A 3 15.68 -3.99 10.41
N ALA A 4 14.95 -5.01 9.95
CA ALA A 4 15.31 -5.79 8.76
C ALA A 4 15.26 -4.94 7.48
N GLU A 5 14.25 -4.07 7.34
CA GLU A 5 14.16 -3.19 6.17
C GLU A 5 15.25 -2.13 6.11
N ARG A 6 15.73 -1.67 7.27
CA ARG A 6 16.74 -0.60 7.35
C ARG A 6 18.18 -1.10 7.30
N MET A 7 18.42 -2.38 7.58
CA MET A 7 19.77 -2.95 7.65
C MET A 7 20.08 -4.01 6.59
N CYS A 8 19.06 -4.61 5.95
CA CYS A 8 19.27 -5.72 5.02
C CYS A 8 18.98 -5.31 3.57
N GLU A 9 19.97 -5.44 2.69
CA GLU A 9 19.74 -5.24 1.25
C GLU A 9 19.09 -6.46 0.59
N ARG A 10 19.27 -7.65 1.19
CA ARG A 10 18.76 -8.93 0.72
C ARG A 10 18.03 -9.66 1.83
N VAL A 11 16.89 -10.25 1.50
CA VAL A 11 16.02 -10.95 2.44
C VAL A 11 15.75 -12.35 1.92
N PHE A 12 15.82 -13.31 2.85
CA PHE A 12 15.52 -14.70 2.61
C PHE A 12 14.49 -15.14 3.64
N MET A 13 13.34 -15.67 3.20
CA MET A 13 12.28 -16.12 4.10
C MET A 13 11.92 -17.59 3.85
N ILE A 14 11.75 -18.31 4.95
CA ILE A 14 11.25 -19.68 4.98
C ILE A 14 9.90 -19.68 5.69
N HIS A 15 8.90 -20.32 5.08
CA HIS A 15 7.63 -20.63 5.72
C HIS A 15 7.36 -22.13 5.58
N LYS A 16 7.02 -22.82 6.68
CA LYS A 16 6.78 -24.28 6.73
C LYS A 16 7.90 -25.11 6.07
N GLY A 17 9.16 -24.75 6.31
CA GLY A 17 10.32 -25.45 5.76
C GLY A 17 10.54 -25.27 4.26
N ARG A 18 9.76 -24.40 3.60
CA ARG A 18 9.91 -24.05 2.18
C ARG A 18 10.40 -22.63 2.03
N LYS A 19 11.32 -22.42 1.09
CA LYS A 19 11.75 -21.08 0.68
C LYS A 19 10.59 -20.36 0.00
N VAL A 20 10.20 -19.21 0.52
CA VAL A 20 9.08 -18.42 -0.01
C VAL A 20 9.50 -17.06 -0.57
N LEU A 21 10.63 -16.50 -0.11
CA LEU A 21 11.24 -15.30 -0.69
C LEU A 21 12.76 -15.41 -0.67
N ASP A 22 13.38 -14.94 -1.74
CA ASP A 22 14.83 -14.90 -1.93
C ASP A 22 15.18 -13.81 -2.93
N GLY A 23 15.67 -12.68 -2.44
CA GLY A 23 16.01 -11.56 -3.30
C GLY A 23 16.35 -10.29 -2.54
N THR A 24 16.69 -9.24 -3.28
CA THR A 24 16.87 -7.92 -2.68
C THR A 24 15.53 -7.34 -2.23
N LEU A 25 15.58 -6.45 -1.26
CA LEU A 25 14.42 -5.68 -0.83
C LEU A 25 13.69 -4.99 -1.99
N ASP A 26 14.44 -4.45 -2.95
CA ASP A 26 13.90 -3.77 -4.12
C ASP A 26 13.19 -4.73 -5.07
N GLN A 27 13.82 -5.89 -5.37
CA GLN A 27 13.21 -6.95 -6.18
C GLN A 27 11.91 -7.45 -5.55
N ILE A 28 11.90 -7.71 -4.24
CA ILE A 28 10.73 -8.19 -3.52
C ILE A 28 9.60 -7.16 -3.60
N ARG A 29 9.89 -5.88 -3.33
CA ARG A 29 8.88 -4.81 -3.45
C ARG A 29 8.40 -4.60 -4.89
N SER A 30 9.26 -4.75 -5.89
CA SER A 30 8.86 -4.61 -7.30
C SER A 30 7.87 -5.69 -7.75
N MET A 31 7.89 -6.88 -7.14
CA MET A 31 6.95 -7.96 -7.43
C MET A 31 5.57 -7.74 -6.78
N HIS A 32 5.48 -6.86 -5.78
CA HIS A 32 4.26 -6.55 -5.06
C HIS A 32 3.90 -5.07 -5.26
N PRO A 33 3.11 -4.75 -6.32
CA PRO A 33 2.84 -3.38 -6.68
C PRO A 33 2.15 -2.62 -5.55
N ALA A 34 2.52 -1.34 -5.42
CA ALA A 34 1.89 -0.41 -4.52
C ALA A 34 0.42 -0.23 -4.90
N ASN A 35 -0.46 -0.69 -4.04
CA ASN A 35 -1.90 -0.69 -4.26
C ASN A 35 -2.65 0.07 -3.17
N GLU A 36 -1.97 0.65 -2.18
CA GLU A 36 -2.60 1.39 -1.10
C GLU A 36 -2.22 2.87 -1.17
N LEU A 37 -3.20 3.74 -1.16
CA LEU A 37 -3.06 5.19 -1.12
C LEU A 37 -3.42 5.68 0.26
N ARG A 38 -2.51 6.43 0.88
CA ARG A 38 -2.78 7.18 2.10
C ARG A 38 -3.01 8.63 1.74
N LEU A 39 -4.16 9.16 2.11
CA LEU A 39 -4.53 10.54 1.81
C LEU A 39 -5.16 11.25 3.00
N ARG A 40 -5.01 12.57 3.03
CA ARG A 40 -5.63 13.47 4.00
C ARG A 40 -6.02 14.76 3.30
N MET A 41 -7.28 15.15 3.46
CA MET A 41 -7.80 16.45 3.02
C MET A 41 -7.79 17.43 4.20
N SER A 42 -7.72 18.72 3.91
CA SER A 42 -7.93 19.76 4.93
C SER A 42 -9.31 19.60 5.59
N ALA A 43 -9.38 19.87 6.90
CA ALA A 43 -10.62 19.83 7.68
C ALA A 43 -11.70 20.80 7.17
N GLU A 44 -11.31 21.81 6.38
CA GLU A 44 -12.22 22.74 5.71
C GLU A 44 -12.88 22.12 4.47
N THR A 45 -12.47 20.91 4.07
CA THR A 45 -13.11 20.16 2.98
C THR A 45 -14.28 19.37 3.54
N PRO A 46 -15.54 19.80 3.33
CA PRO A 46 -16.68 19.28 4.08
C PRO A 46 -17.03 17.84 3.72
N HIS A 47 -16.71 17.39 2.49
CA HIS A 47 -17.03 16.04 2.03
C HIS A 47 -15.92 15.50 1.13
N LEU A 48 -15.52 14.25 1.39
CA LEU A 48 -14.67 13.50 0.48
C LEU A 48 -15.48 13.08 -0.76
N PRO A 49 -14.97 13.27 -1.99
CA PRO A 49 -15.65 12.76 -3.17
C PRO A 49 -15.79 11.24 -3.14
N ALA A 50 -16.81 10.72 -3.81
CA ALA A 50 -16.85 9.30 -4.13
C ALA A 50 -15.60 8.93 -4.95
N LEU A 51 -14.91 7.87 -4.54
CA LEU A 51 -13.70 7.35 -5.18
C LEU A 51 -14.01 6.02 -5.87
N PRO A 52 -14.70 6.02 -7.03
CA PRO A 52 -15.04 4.77 -7.73
C PRO A 52 -13.81 4.02 -8.22
N GLU A 53 -12.66 4.69 -8.34
CA GLU A 53 -11.39 4.07 -8.70
C GLU A 53 -10.73 3.29 -7.54
N ALA A 54 -11.20 3.51 -6.30
CA ALA A 54 -10.78 2.76 -5.12
C ALA A 54 -11.63 1.48 -4.97
N LEU A 55 -10.98 0.34 -4.84
CA LEU A 55 -11.60 -0.94 -4.54
C LEU A 55 -12.15 -0.99 -3.11
N HIS A 56 -11.38 -0.40 -2.20
CA HIS A 56 -11.70 -0.38 -0.78
C HIS A 56 -11.21 0.93 -0.17
N THR A 57 -11.97 1.49 0.75
CA THR A 57 -11.61 2.71 1.47
C THR A 57 -11.80 2.46 2.96
N GLU A 58 -10.78 2.76 3.75
CA GLU A 58 -10.79 2.59 5.20
C GLU A 58 -10.25 3.86 5.86
N GLN A 59 -10.96 4.37 6.85
CA GLN A 59 -10.48 5.49 7.65
C GLN A 59 -9.61 4.96 8.79
N ARG A 60 -8.30 5.28 8.79
CA ARG A 60 -7.35 4.93 9.85
C ARG A 60 -6.85 6.19 10.54
N GLY A 61 -7.50 6.56 11.64
CA GLY A 61 -7.24 7.80 12.35
C GLY A 61 -7.56 9.01 11.47
N GLN A 62 -6.61 9.92 11.30
CA GLN A 62 -6.76 11.13 10.47
C GLN A 62 -6.53 10.89 8.97
N PHE A 63 -6.15 9.68 8.57
CA PHE A 63 -5.86 9.35 7.18
C PHE A 63 -6.93 8.43 6.59
N LEU A 64 -7.28 8.68 5.34
CA LEU A 64 -8.02 7.72 4.55
C LEU A 64 -7.03 6.83 3.79
N HIS A 65 -7.24 5.53 3.90
CA HIS A 65 -6.50 4.50 3.19
C HIS A 65 -7.38 3.95 2.07
N CYS A 66 -6.89 3.96 0.84
CA CYS A 66 -7.63 3.54 -0.34
C CYS A 66 -6.84 2.48 -1.11
N THR A 67 -7.44 1.31 -1.33
CA THR A 67 -6.82 0.28 -2.17
C THR A 67 -7.21 0.49 -3.62
N VAL A 68 -6.24 0.54 -4.54
CA VAL A 68 -6.44 0.66 -5.98
C VAL A 68 -5.97 -0.60 -6.71
N SER A 69 -6.69 -1.02 -7.75
CA SER A 69 -6.28 -2.16 -8.60
C SER A 69 -5.14 -1.80 -9.55
N ASP A 70 -5.10 -0.54 -10.00
CA ASP A 70 -4.21 -0.06 -11.04
C ASP A 70 -3.47 1.21 -10.56
N PRO A 71 -2.15 1.31 -10.70
CA PRO A 71 -1.40 2.50 -10.33
C PRO A 71 -1.91 3.80 -10.99
N SER A 72 -2.46 3.74 -12.20
CA SER A 72 -3.06 4.89 -12.90
C SER A 72 -4.29 5.46 -12.20
N HIS A 73 -4.99 4.66 -11.37
CA HIS A 73 -6.12 5.13 -10.57
C HIS A 73 -5.69 6.11 -9.48
N SER A 74 -4.44 6.03 -9.00
CA SER A 74 -3.92 6.99 -8.02
C SER A 74 -3.95 8.42 -8.54
N GLN A 75 -3.56 8.63 -9.80
CA GLN A 75 -3.58 9.96 -10.42
C GLN A 75 -5.00 10.49 -10.60
N LYS A 76 -5.95 9.62 -11.00
CA LYS A 76 -7.37 10.00 -11.12
C LYS A 76 -7.95 10.41 -9.77
N ILE A 77 -7.63 9.66 -8.71
CA ILE A 77 -8.04 9.99 -7.34
C ILE A 77 -7.46 11.35 -6.93
N LEU A 78 -6.16 11.59 -7.16
CA LEU A 78 -5.53 12.87 -6.83
C LEU A 78 -6.21 14.04 -7.55
N GLN A 79 -6.50 13.91 -8.85
CA GLN A 79 -7.20 14.94 -9.63
C GLN A 79 -8.59 15.25 -9.06
N ARG A 80 -9.34 14.22 -8.66
CA ARG A 80 -10.66 14.41 -8.03
C ARG A 80 -10.55 15.12 -6.68
N LEU A 81 -9.59 14.72 -5.85
CA LEU A 81 -9.39 15.33 -4.54
C LEU A 81 -9.03 16.81 -4.67
N LEU A 82 -8.14 17.16 -5.60
CA LEU A 82 -7.77 18.54 -5.88
C LEU A 82 -8.94 19.39 -6.41
N ALA A 83 -9.91 18.78 -7.09
CA ALA A 83 -11.13 19.48 -7.53
C ALA A 83 -12.11 19.74 -6.39
N CYS A 84 -12.04 18.96 -5.29
CA CYS A 84 -12.94 19.09 -4.15
C CYS A 84 -12.39 19.98 -3.04
N GLY A 85 -11.07 20.10 -2.90
CA GLY A 85 -10.46 20.92 -1.87
C GLY A 85 -8.95 20.75 -1.76
N GLN A 86 -8.41 21.18 -0.63
CA GLN A 86 -6.97 21.12 -0.37
C GLN A 86 -6.54 19.74 0.12
N VAL A 87 -5.64 19.12 -0.62
CA VAL A 87 -4.97 17.87 -0.24
C VAL A 87 -3.77 18.21 0.65
N GLU A 88 -3.78 17.72 1.89
CA GLU A 88 -2.66 17.91 2.83
C GLU A 88 -1.64 16.77 2.78
N HIS A 89 -2.10 15.55 2.53
CA HIS A 89 -1.24 14.38 2.40
C HIS A 89 -1.74 13.51 1.25
N PHE A 90 -0.82 13.07 0.40
CA PHE A 90 -1.12 12.10 -0.63
C PHE A 90 0.13 11.25 -0.87
N GLU A 91 0.02 9.96 -0.59
CA GLU A 91 1.14 9.04 -0.64
C GLU A 91 0.68 7.69 -1.19
N LEU A 92 1.40 7.18 -2.19
CA LEU A 92 1.25 5.82 -2.68
C LEU A 92 2.14 4.90 -1.85
N LEU A 93 1.52 4.20 -0.90
CA LEU A 93 2.18 3.27 -0.01
C LEU A 93 2.60 2.03 -0.80
N ARG A 94 3.90 1.76 -0.76
CA ARG A 94 4.44 0.46 -1.16
C ARG A 94 4.22 -0.51 -0.01
N PRO A 95 3.84 -1.77 -0.28
CA PRO A 95 3.66 -2.75 0.78
C PRO A 95 4.96 -2.91 1.56
N SER A 96 4.85 -2.97 2.88
CA SER A 96 6.02 -3.28 3.72
C SER A 96 6.42 -4.74 3.51
N LEU A 97 7.65 -5.10 3.88
CA LEU A 97 8.08 -6.50 3.92
C LEU A 97 7.16 -7.35 4.79
N HIS A 98 6.63 -6.77 5.87
CA HIS A 98 5.73 -7.49 6.75
C HIS A 98 4.43 -7.84 6.02
N ASP A 99 3.85 -6.89 5.30
CA ASP A 99 2.62 -7.11 4.51
C ASP A 99 2.85 -8.14 3.40
N ILE A 100 3.99 -8.04 2.71
CA ILE A 100 4.41 -9.00 1.70
C ILE A 100 4.54 -10.41 2.32
N PHE A 101 5.18 -10.53 3.48
CA PHE A 101 5.32 -11.80 4.19
C PHE A 101 3.96 -12.37 4.59
N VAL A 102 3.09 -11.58 5.21
CA VAL A 102 1.75 -12.02 5.63
C VAL A 102 0.94 -12.50 4.42
N ARG A 103 0.99 -11.77 3.31
CA ARG A 103 0.31 -12.15 2.06
C ARG A 103 0.79 -13.50 1.54
N ILE A 104 2.11 -13.70 1.44
CA ILE A 104 2.70 -14.96 0.97
C ILE A 104 2.44 -16.10 1.96
N ALA A 105 2.44 -15.83 3.27
CA ALA A 105 2.14 -16.83 4.28
C ALA A 105 0.67 -17.30 4.20
N LEU A 106 -0.26 -16.39 3.88
CA LEU A 106 -1.67 -16.70 3.63
C LEU A 106 -1.88 -17.43 2.30
N GLU A 107 -1.20 -17.01 1.23
CA GLU A 107 -1.29 -17.65 -0.10
C GLU A 107 -0.66 -19.05 -0.11
N GLY A 108 0.49 -19.24 0.55
CA GLY A 108 1.16 -20.54 0.70
C GLY A 108 0.51 -21.50 1.69
N ALA A 109 -0.58 -21.10 2.35
CA ALA A 109 -1.39 -21.99 3.20
C ALA A 109 -2.49 -22.73 2.42
N GLN A 110 -2.70 -22.42 1.13
CA GLN A 110 -3.72 -23.04 0.27
C GLN A 110 -3.16 -24.12 -0.67
N SER A 111 -1.98 -24.69 -0.38
CA SER A 111 -1.35 -25.75 -1.19
C SER A 111 -0.89 -26.94 -0.33
#